data_AF-A0A067C568-F1
#
_entry.id   AF-A0A067C568-F1
#
_cell.length_a   1.000
_cell.length_b   1.000
_cell.length_c   1.000
_cell.angle_alpha   90.00
_cell.angle_beta   90.00
_cell.angle_gamma   90.00
#
_symmetry.space_group_name_H-M   'P 1'
#
loop_
_entity.id
_entity.type
_entity.pdbx_description
1 polymer ?
#
loop_
_entity_poly.entity_id
_entity_poly.type
_entity_poly.pdbx_seq_one_letter_code
_entity_poly.pdbx_strand_id
1 'polypeptide(L)' 'MSSEVPVMSMTPTQFEMGECTKLQRESLKCIEENYRQRDKCNEFFERYRECKKGRHAAIIAARRAGKLD' A
#
# COMPACT_ATOMS: atom_id res chain seq x y z
N MET A 1 32.10 3.26 -7.20
CA MET A 1 31.65 2.10 -6.39
C MET A 1 30.66 2.60 -5.35
N SER A 2 29.59 1.82 -5.14
CA SER A 2 28.55 1.94 -4.11
C SER A 2 27.47 3.01 -4.29
N SER A 3 26.45 2.59 -5.02
CA SER A 3 25.03 2.91 -4.91
C SER A 3 24.59 3.63 -3.63
N GLU A 4 24.25 4.91 -3.74
CA GLU A 4 23.30 5.56 -2.83
C GLU A 4 21.90 5.27 -3.36
N VAL A 5 21.26 4.22 -2.86
CA VAL A 5 19.81 4.04 -3.04
C VAL A 5 19.13 5.18 -2.28
N PRO A 6 18.38 6.07 -2.94
CA PRO A 6 17.70 7.14 -2.24
C PRO A 6 16.64 6.51 -1.33
N VAL A 7 16.85 6.63 -0.01
CA VAL A 7 15.82 6.39 1.00
C VAL A 7 14.62 7.24 0.59
N MET A 8 13.56 6.58 0.13
CA MET A 8 12.32 7.25 -0.24
C MET A 8 11.87 8.11 0.94
N SER A 9 11.74 9.40 0.67
CA SER A 9 11.33 10.44 1.59
C SER A 9 10.03 10.03 2.28
N MET A 10 10.11 9.74 3.58
CA MET A 10 8.96 9.59 4.47
C MET A 10 8.37 10.98 4.74
N THR A 11 7.65 11.53 3.76
CA THR A 11 6.66 12.57 4.05
C THR A 11 5.33 11.88 4.35
N PRO A 12 4.70 12.11 5.51
CA PRO A 12 3.35 11.67 5.79
C PRO A 12 2.36 12.45 4.93
N THR A 13 2.33 12.18 3.63
CA THR A 13 1.10 12.40 2.87
C THR A 13 0.02 11.51 3.52
N GLN A 14 -1.27 11.77 3.30
CA GLN A 14 -2.42 11.03 3.86
C GLN A 14 -2.36 9.47 3.80
N PHE A 15 -1.31 8.90 3.22
CA PHE A 15 -0.84 7.53 3.36
C PHE A 15 -0.51 7.06 4.79
N GLU A 16 -0.17 7.91 5.77
CA GLU A 16 0.30 7.37 7.06
C GLU A 16 -0.79 6.86 8.03
N MET A 17 -2.08 7.15 7.80
CA MET A 17 -3.12 6.88 8.81
C MET A 17 -4.33 6.11 8.26
N GLY A 18 -4.11 5.05 7.46
CA GLY A 18 -5.20 4.24 6.91
C GLY A 18 -4.92 2.75 7.00
N GLU A 19 -5.97 1.94 7.15
CA GLU A 19 -5.93 0.46 7.19
C GLU A 19 -5.07 -0.14 6.07
N CYS A 20 -5.03 0.47 4.89
CA CYS A 20 -4.21 0.00 3.78
C CYS A 20 -2.70 0.03 4.08
N THR A 21 -2.23 0.93 4.92
CA THR A 21 -0.80 1.02 5.30
C THR A 21 -0.42 -0.08 6.28
N LYS A 22 -1.36 -0.50 7.14
CA LYS A 22 -1.19 -1.70 7.98
C LYS A 22 -1.08 -2.95 7.11
N LEU A 23 -2.01 -3.13 6.17
CA LEU A 23 -2.01 -4.25 5.21
C LEU A 23 -0.75 -4.25 4.32
N GLN A 24 -0.26 -3.07 3.93
CA GLN A 24 1.01 -2.95 3.21
C GLN A 24 2.17 -3.50 4.02
N ARG A 25 2.30 -3.08 5.29
CA ARG A 25 3.38 -3.53 6.17
C ARG A 25 3.32 -5.04 6.42
N GLU A 26 2.12 -5.59 6.61
CA GLU A 26 1.91 -7.05 6.75
C GLU A 26 2.37 -7.80 5.50
N SER A 27 1.99 -7.31 4.31
CA SER A 27 2.41 -7.93 3.06
C SER A 27 3.92 -7.88 2.81
N LEU A 28 4.57 -6.79 3.22
CA LEU A 28 6.02 -6.63 3.12
C LEU A 28 6.74 -7.56 4.09
N LYS A 29 6.27 -7.63 5.35
CA LYS A 29 6.81 -8.54 6.36
C LYS A 29 6.74 -9.99 5.90
N CYS A 30 5.61 -10.40 5.31
CA CYS A 30 5.49 -11.77 4.79
C CYS A 30 6.54 -12.08 3.71
N ILE A 31 6.80 -11.16 2.75
CA ILE A 31 7.84 -11.38 1.73
C ILE A 31 9.22 -11.45 2.35
N GLU A 32 9.50 -10.60 3.34
CA GLU A 32 10.80 -10.58 4.01
C GLU A 32 11.11 -11.94 4.65
N GLU A 33 10.11 -12.55 5.30
CA GLU A 33 10.22 -13.87 5.93
C GLU A 33 10.14 -15.04 4.91
N ASN A 34 9.43 -14.84 3.79
CA ASN A 34 9.14 -15.88 2.79
C ASN A 34 9.64 -15.53 1.39
N TYR A 35 10.84 -14.94 1.27
CA TYR A 35 11.33 -14.35 0.02
C TYR A 35 11.28 -15.29 -1.19
N ARG A 36 11.54 -16.58 -0.97
CA ARG A 36 11.50 -17.63 -2.00
C ARG A 36 10.11 -18.24 -2.25
N GLN A 37 9.14 -17.97 -1.37
CA GLN A 37 7.79 -18.53 -1.38
C GLN A 37 6.76 -17.37 -1.34
N ARG A 38 6.85 -16.46 -2.30
CA ARG A 38 5.96 -15.27 -2.36
C ARG A 38 4.49 -15.64 -2.49
N ASP A 39 4.19 -16.82 -3.02
CA ASP A 39 2.85 -17.40 -3.13
C ASP A 39 2.14 -17.52 -1.78
N LYS A 40 2.89 -17.80 -0.70
CA LYS A 40 2.35 -17.83 0.67
C LYS A 40 1.85 -16.47 1.16
N CYS A 41 2.30 -15.40 0.53
CA CYS A 41 1.94 -14.04 0.88
C CYS A 41 0.79 -13.46 0.04
N ASN A 42 0.21 -14.27 -0.86
CA ASN A 42 -0.85 -13.82 -1.77
C ASN A 42 -2.02 -13.19 -1.03
N GLU A 43 -2.47 -13.79 0.07
CA GLU A 43 -3.57 -13.25 0.89
C GLU A 43 -3.29 -11.82 1.39
N PHE A 44 -2.06 -11.55 1.86
CA PHE A 44 -1.68 -10.21 2.30
C PHE A 44 -1.63 -9.20 1.14
N PHE A 45 -1.18 -9.62 -0.04
CA PHE A 45 -1.23 -8.75 -1.23
C PHE A 45 -2.65 -8.48 -1.69
N GLU A 46 -3.52 -9.49 -1.66
CA GLU A 46 -4.92 -9.34 -2.06
C GLU A 46 -5.63 -8.36 -1.15
N ARG A 47 -5.52 -8.52 0.17
CA ARG A 47 -6.09 -7.58 1.15
C ARG A 47 -5.57 -6.16 0.94
N TYR A 48 -4.27 -5.99 0.70
CA TYR A 48 -3.70 -4.68 0.39
C TYR A 48 -4.25 -4.08 -0.93
N ARG A 49 -4.37 -4.89 -1.99
CA ARG A 49 -4.94 -4.48 -3.29
C ARG A 49 -6.40 -4.07 -3.15
N GLU A 50 -7.20 -4.83 -2.42
CA GLU A 50 -8.61 -4.52 -2.16
C GLU A 50 -8.76 -3.19 -1.45
N CYS A 51 -7.96 -2.95 -0.42
CA CYS A 51 -7.97 -1.68 0.31
C CYS A 51 -7.63 -0.50 -0.62
N LYS A 52 -6.61 -0.64 -1.48
CA LYS A 52 -6.29 0.37 -2.50
C LYS A 52 -7.43 0.58 -3.50
N LYS A 53 -8.07 -0.49 -3.96
CA LYS A 53 -9.19 -0.44 -4.90
C LYS A 53 -10.39 0.27 -4.29
N GLY A 54 -10.75 -0.05 -3.05
CA GLY A 54 -11.82 0.61 -2.29
C GLY A 54 -11.55 2.10 -2.10
N ARG A 55 -10.32 2.46 -1.69
CA ARG A 55 -9.92 3.87 -1.55
C ARG A 55 -9.99 4.62 -2.88
N HIS A 56 -9.51 4.02 -3.96
CA HIS A 56 -9.58 4.63 -5.28
C HIS A 56 -11.04 4.82 -5.73
N ALA A 57 -11.89 3.80 -5.55
CA ALA A 57 -13.31 3.91 -5.84
C ALA A 57 -13.99 5.02 -5.03
N ALA A 58 -13.67 5.16 -3.74
CA ALA A 58 -14.17 6.24 -2.89
C ALA A 58 -13.72 7.62 -3.37
N ILE A 59 -12.45 7.77 -3.78
CA ILE A 59 -11.92 9.02 -4.35
C ILE A 59 -12.64 9.37 -5.66
N ILE A 60 -12.81 8.40 -6.56
CA ILE A 60 -13.53 8.60 -7.82
C ILE A 60 -15.00 8.97 -7.55
N ALA A 61 -15.65 8.32 -6.60
CA ALA A 61 -17.02 8.64 -6.20
C ALA A 61 -17.12 10.06 -5.61
N ALA A 62 -16.16 10.46 -4.76
CA ALA A 62 -16.09 11.80 -4.19
C ALA A 62 -15.89 12.88 -5.27
N ARG A 63 -15.00 12.64 -6.24
CA ARG A 63 -14.80 13.51 -7.41
C ARG A 63 -16.07 13.63 -8.26
N ARG A 64 -16.73 12.50 -8.55
CA ARG A 64 -18.01 12.50 -9.28
C ARG A 64 -19.11 13.25 -8.53
N ALA A 65 -19.10 13.20 -7.21
CA ALA A 65 -20.04 13.92 -6.35
C ALA A 65 -19.66 15.40 -6.14
N GLY A 66 -18.58 15.90 -6.76
CA GLY A 66 -18.09 17.27 -6.56
C GLY A 66 -17.58 17.56 -5.14
N LYS A 67 -17.25 16.52 -4.36
CA LYS A 67 -16.77 16.63 -2.96
C LYS A 67 -15.25 16.66 -2.84
N LEU A 68 -14.55 16.42 -3.95
CA LEU A 68 -13.10 16.46 -4.03
C LEU A 68 -12.76 17.25 -5.30
N ASP A 69 -12.21 18.45 -5.13
CA ASP A 69 -11.71 19.33 -6.21
C ASP A 69 -10.28 18.91 -6.58
#